data_AF-A0A3E1Y9H3-F1
#
_entry.id   AF-A0A3E1Y9H3-F1
#
_cell.length_a   1.000
_cell.length_b   1.000
_cell.length_c   1.000
_cell.angle_alpha   90.00
_cell.angle_beta   90.00
_cell.angle_gamma   90.00
#
_symmetry.space_group_name_H-M   'P 1'
#
loop_
_entity.id
_entity.type
_entity.pdbx_description
1 polymer ?
#
loop_
_entity_poly.entity_id
_entity_poly.type
_entity_poly.pdbx_seq_one_letter_code
_entity_poly.pdbx_strand_id
1 'polypeptide(L)'
;MRRKIIPIIDLTDFKIPDEVADAVYLTWQEISRIYAIDLSEHPHLTKYRDLFVLGSLTGLRFSDFSTIQPEDIRLGTLYKKQEKSDQWVVVPLRDAAADILYNRFNRQIPAVTNPEFNRNIKEVAQLAGICELIKFSHKKGNKDIVQVKPKYAWITSHTCRRSFCTNLYHDSIYINKVIHFFITDASNHTICSSIGCIRI
;
A
#
# COMPACT_ATOMS: atom_id res chain seq x y z
N MET A 1 2.42 -39.16 36.06
CA MET A 1 1.91 -38.87 34.70
C MET A 1 3.07 -38.90 33.70
N ARG A 2 3.07 -39.82 32.73
CA ARG A 2 4.08 -39.83 31.66
C ARG A 2 3.84 -38.63 30.75
N ARG A 3 4.85 -37.76 30.57
CA ARG A 3 4.79 -36.67 29.59
C ARG A 3 4.73 -37.31 28.21
N LYS A 4 3.64 -37.07 27.47
CA LYS A 4 3.46 -37.53 26.10
C LYS A 4 4.52 -36.82 25.25
N ILE A 5 5.52 -37.56 24.77
CA ILE A 5 6.53 -37.03 23.86
C ILE A 5 5.83 -36.82 22.52
N ILE A 6 5.80 -35.59 22.03
CA ILE A 6 5.26 -35.25 20.72
C ILE A 6 6.26 -35.78 19.68
N PRO A 7 5.84 -36.56 18.67
CA PRO A 7 6.74 -37.00 17.61
C PRO A 7 7.34 -35.80 16.87
N ILE A 8 8.55 -35.96 16.33
CA ILE A 8 9.20 -34.94 15.51
C ILE A 8 8.27 -34.61 14.33
N ILE A 9 7.89 -33.34 14.22
CA ILE A 9 7.10 -32.84 13.10
C ILE A 9 8.05 -32.67 11.93
N ASP A 10 7.77 -33.36 10.83
CA ASP A 10 8.48 -33.16 9.57
C ASP A 10 8.02 -31.83 8.94
N LEU A 11 8.95 -30.88 8.86
CA LEU A 11 8.73 -29.54 8.32
C LEU A 11 9.35 -29.39 6.92
N THR A 12 9.82 -30.46 6.27
CA THR A 12 10.42 -30.37 4.93
C THR A 12 9.45 -29.85 3.88
N ASP A 13 8.15 -30.15 4.01
CA ASP A 13 7.09 -29.63 3.13
C ASP A 13 6.53 -28.26 3.59
N PHE A 14 6.98 -27.74 4.74
CA PHE A 14 6.54 -26.44 5.25
C PHE A 14 7.21 -25.30 4.48
N LYS A 15 6.51 -24.81 3.46
CA LYS A 15 6.94 -23.61 2.72
C LYS A 15 6.59 -22.37 3.53
N ILE A 16 7.61 -21.75 4.12
CA ILE A 16 7.49 -20.37 4.61
C ILE A 16 7.19 -19.49 3.39
N PRO A 17 6.04 -18.78 3.35
CA PRO A 17 5.75 -17.88 2.25
C PRO A 17 6.84 -16.81 2.15
N ASP A 18 7.31 -16.56 0.93
CA ASP A 18 8.24 -15.47 0.68
C ASP A 18 7.50 -14.14 0.92
N GLU A 19 7.62 -13.57 2.12
CA GLU A 19 7.31 -12.16 2.30
C GLU A 19 8.47 -11.35 1.72
N VAL A 20 8.32 -10.95 0.46
CA VAL A 20 9.11 -9.85 -0.07
C VAL A 20 8.72 -8.63 0.77
N ALA A 21 9.55 -8.28 1.76
CA ALA A 21 9.36 -7.06 2.52
C ALA A 21 9.19 -5.88 1.54
N ASP A 22 8.25 -4.97 1.84
CA ASP A 22 7.89 -3.83 0.98
C ASP A 22 9.13 -3.11 0.46
N ALA A 23 9.49 -3.38 -0.80
CA ALA A 23 10.80 -3.02 -1.33
C ALA A 23 10.89 -1.54 -1.77
N VAL A 24 9.75 -0.90 -2.07
CA VAL A 24 9.71 0.41 -2.71
C VAL A 24 8.56 1.28 -2.21
N TYR A 25 8.77 2.60 -2.27
CA TYR A 25 7.75 3.64 -2.18
C TYR A 25 7.83 4.53 -3.43
N LEU A 26 6.75 5.27 -3.71
CA LEU A 26 6.68 6.26 -4.78
C LEU A 26 6.69 7.68 -4.21
N THR A 27 7.42 8.58 -4.84
CA THR A 27 7.41 10.01 -4.49
C THR A 27 6.11 10.68 -4.93
N TRP A 28 5.82 11.89 -4.42
CA TRP A 28 4.67 12.67 -4.90
C TRP A 28 4.73 12.95 -6.40
N GLN A 29 5.93 13.14 -6.97
CA GLN A 29 6.12 13.35 -8.40
C GLN A 29 5.75 12.09 -9.19
N GLU A 30 6.15 10.90 -8.72
CA GLU A 30 5.79 9.62 -9.35
C GLU A 30 4.27 9.35 -9.27
N ILE A 31 3.66 9.60 -8.11
CA ILE A 31 2.20 9.49 -7.94
C ILE A 31 1.48 10.47 -8.88
N SER A 32 2.00 11.70 -9.04
CA SER A 32 1.43 12.69 -9.95
C SER A 32 1.54 12.26 -11.41
N ARG A 33 2.67 11.63 -11.80
CA ARG A 33 2.81 11.02 -13.14
C ARG A 33 1.79 9.92 -13.38
N ILE A 34 1.56 9.05 -12.39
CA ILE A 34 0.50 8.02 -12.47
C ILE A 34 -0.86 8.68 -12.62
N TYR A 35 -1.17 9.73 -11.85
CA TYR A 35 -2.47 10.39 -11.92
C TYR A 35 -2.74 11.07 -13.27
N ALA A 36 -1.71 11.64 -13.88
CA ALA A 36 -1.79 12.40 -15.12
C ALA A 36 -1.68 11.56 -16.41
N ILE A 37 -1.38 10.27 -16.30
CA ILE A 37 -1.20 9.43 -17.48
C ILE A 37 -2.49 9.30 -18.29
N ASP A 38 -2.37 9.44 -19.61
CA ASP A 38 -3.44 9.12 -20.55
C ASP A 38 -3.58 7.59 -20.71
N LEU A 39 -4.79 7.10 -20.47
CA LEU A 39 -5.17 5.70 -20.59
C LEU A 39 -6.29 5.52 -21.62
N SER A 40 -6.44 6.46 -22.56
CA SER A 40 -7.38 6.38 -23.68
C SER A 40 -7.30 5.06 -24.44
N GLU A 41 -6.08 4.58 -24.70
CA GLU A 41 -5.83 3.28 -25.34
C GLU A 41 -6.03 2.07 -24.41
N HIS A 42 -6.09 2.30 -23.09
CA HIS A 42 -6.23 1.24 -22.07
C HIS A 42 -7.34 1.58 -21.04
N PRO A 43 -8.61 1.79 -21.45
CA PRO A 43 -9.63 2.34 -20.55
C PRO A 43 -9.89 1.48 -19.31
N HIS A 44 -9.70 0.16 -19.42
CA HIS A 44 -9.84 -0.80 -18.32
C HIS A 44 -8.85 -0.55 -17.17
N LEU A 45 -7.72 0.13 -17.44
CA LEU A 45 -6.70 0.44 -16.43
C LEU A 45 -7.05 1.65 -15.55
N THR A 46 -7.94 2.53 -16.04
CA THR A 46 -8.33 3.80 -15.41
C THR A 46 -8.74 3.63 -13.94
N LYS A 47 -9.57 2.62 -13.66
CA LYS A 47 -10.04 2.34 -12.28
C LYS A 47 -8.90 2.03 -11.32
N TYR A 48 -7.85 1.33 -11.78
CA TYR A 48 -6.72 0.96 -10.93
C TYR A 48 -5.76 2.13 -10.70
N ARG A 49 -5.55 2.96 -11.73
CA ARG A 49 -4.83 4.23 -11.59
C ARG A 49 -5.47 5.08 -10.51
N ASP A 50 -6.77 5.31 -10.62
CA ASP A 50 -7.51 6.18 -9.70
C ASP A 50 -7.57 5.59 -8.29
N LEU A 51 -7.77 4.27 -8.14
CA LEU A 51 -7.70 3.59 -6.84
C LEU A 51 -6.32 3.70 -6.19
N PHE A 52 -5.26 3.53 -6.97
CA PHE A 52 -3.89 3.60 -6.43
C PHE A 52 -3.52 5.01 -5.98
N VAL A 53 -3.92 6.04 -6.75
CA VAL A 53 -3.72 7.43 -6.37
C VAL A 53 -4.53 7.76 -5.12
N LEU A 54 -5.79 7.31 -5.03
CA LEU A 54 -6.62 7.46 -3.83
C LEU A 54 -5.96 6.81 -2.61
N GLY A 55 -5.50 5.56 -2.72
CA GLY A 55 -4.78 4.87 -1.64
C GLY A 55 -3.51 5.61 -1.23
N SER A 56 -2.75 6.14 -2.19
CA SER A 56 -1.50 6.87 -1.96
C SER A 56 -1.71 8.26 -1.36
N LEU A 57 -2.90 8.85 -1.51
CA LEU A 57 -3.27 10.14 -0.91
C LEU A 57 -3.97 9.99 0.44
N THR A 58 -4.51 8.81 0.75
CA THR A 58 -5.24 8.55 2.01
C THR A 58 -4.45 7.72 3.01
N GLY A 59 -3.44 6.94 2.58
CA GLY A 59 -2.63 6.09 3.45
C GLY A 59 -3.37 4.85 3.99
N LEU A 60 -4.58 4.57 3.51
CA LEU A 60 -5.37 3.42 3.95
C LEU A 60 -4.82 2.09 3.38
N ARG A 61 -5.14 0.97 4.03
CA ARG A 61 -4.85 -0.35 3.45
C ARG A 61 -5.81 -0.66 2.32
N PHE A 62 -5.46 -1.61 1.46
CA PHE A 62 -6.31 -2.04 0.34
C PHE A 62 -7.73 -2.39 0.79
N SER A 63 -7.88 -3.23 1.82
CA SER A 63 -9.18 -3.63 2.36
C SER A 63 -10.01 -2.43 2.83
N ASP A 64 -9.35 -1.39 3.34
CA ASP A 64 -10.03 -0.20 3.85
C ASP A 64 -10.42 0.76 2.71
N PHE A 65 -9.51 1.07 1.77
CA PHE A 65 -9.84 2.02 0.69
C PHE A 65 -10.72 1.42 -0.41
N SER A 66 -10.65 0.10 -0.64
CA SER A 66 -11.50 -0.60 -1.61
C SER A 66 -12.97 -0.71 -1.15
N THR A 67 -13.26 -0.35 0.11
CA THR A 67 -14.58 -0.44 0.71
C THR A 67 -15.09 0.92 1.21
N ILE A 68 -14.47 2.04 0.82
CA ILE A 68 -14.95 3.39 1.18
C ILE A 68 -16.37 3.55 0.66
N GLN A 69 -17.26 4.01 1.53
CA GLN A 69 -18.64 4.32 1.21
C GLN A 69 -18.87 5.85 1.22
N PRO A 70 -19.90 6.36 0.52
CA PRO A 70 -20.25 7.77 0.57
C PRO A 70 -20.44 8.33 2.00
N GLU A 71 -20.93 7.51 2.93
CA GLU A 71 -21.22 7.87 4.32
C GLU A 71 -19.95 8.03 5.18
N ASP A 72 -18.83 7.46 4.71
CA ASP A 72 -17.51 7.63 5.32
C ASP A 72 -17.00 9.07 5.11
N ILE A 73 -17.59 9.86 4.21
CA ILE A 73 -17.08 11.21 3.86
C ILE A 73 -17.99 12.32 4.37
N ARG A 74 -17.44 13.25 5.14
CA ARG A 74 -18.15 14.38 5.76
C ARG A 74 -17.28 15.63 5.70
N LEU A 75 -17.81 16.72 5.13
CA LEU A 75 -17.13 18.02 5.06
C LEU A 75 -15.68 17.92 4.52
N GLY A 76 -15.48 17.18 3.43
CA GLY A 76 -14.14 17.00 2.83
C GLY A 76 -13.19 16.12 3.65
N THR A 77 -13.68 15.42 4.67
CA THR A 77 -12.89 14.54 5.53
C THR A 77 -13.43 13.12 5.46
N LEU A 78 -12.55 12.14 5.30
CA LEU A 78 -12.84 10.72 5.32
C LEU A 78 -12.72 10.16 6.75
N TYR A 79 -13.74 9.44 7.19
CA TYR A 79 -13.82 8.75 8.47
C TYR A 79 -13.98 7.27 8.19
N LYS A 80 -12.93 6.48 8.40
CA LYS A 80 -12.95 5.04 8.12
C LYS A 80 -12.56 4.23 9.34
N LYS A 81 -13.38 3.26 9.71
CA LYS A 81 -12.98 2.22 10.69
C LYS A 81 -12.12 1.19 9.96
N GLN A 82 -10.88 1.03 10.39
CA GLN A 82 -9.95 0.06 9.79
C GLN A 82 -10.34 -1.36 10.20
N GLU A 83 -10.43 -2.27 9.22
CA GLU A 83 -10.85 -3.65 9.47
C GLU A 83 -9.86 -4.40 10.38
N LYS A 84 -8.56 -4.21 10.15
CA LYS A 84 -7.50 -4.95 10.85
C LYS A 84 -7.34 -4.56 12.32
N SER A 85 -7.45 -3.27 12.64
CA SER A 85 -7.13 -2.74 13.98
C SER A 85 -8.36 -2.29 14.77
N ASP A 86 -9.54 -2.31 14.15
CA ASP A 86 -10.79 -1.79 14.70
C ASP A 86 -10.73 -0.30 15.13
N GLN A 87 -9.74 0.44 14.64
CA GLN A 87 -9.53 1.86 14.96
C GLN A 87 -10.10 2.77 13.89
N TRP A 88 -10.66 3.90 14.31
CA TRP A 88 -11.05 4.98 13.41
C TRP A 88 -9.84 5.76 12.90
N VAL A 89 -9.83 6.01 11.60
CA VAL A 89 -8.89 6.93 10.95
C VAL A 89 -9.69 8.08 10.35
N VAL A 90 -9.19 9.29 10.58
CA VAL A 90 -9.75 10.53 10.05
C VAL A 90 -8.73 11.15 9.12
N VAL A 91 -9.08 11.28 7.84
CA VAL A 91 -8.18 11.76 6.78
C VAL A 91 -8.80 12.94 6.05
N PRO A 92 -8.24 14.15 6.15
CA PRO A 92 -8.64 15.26 5.28
C PRO A 92 -8.37 14.89 3.81
N LEU A 93 -9.37 14.99 2.95
CA LEU A 93 -9.22 14.67 1.53
C LEU A 93 -8.51 15.83 0.83
N ARG A 94 -7.40 15.50 0.14
CA ARG A 94 -6.77 16.40 -0.83
C ARG A 94 -7.63 16.51 -2.08
N ASP A 95 -7.50 17.62 -2.82
CA ASP A 95 -8.32 17.90 -4.01
C ASP A 95 -8.33 16.74 -5.02
N ALA A 96 -7.17 16.15 -5.31
CA ALA A 96 -7.07 14.99 -6.21
C ALA A 96 -7.80 13.74 -5.69
N ALA A 97 -7.78 13.49 -4.37
CA ALA A 97 -8.51 12.38 -3.78
C ALA A 97 -10.03 12.63 -3.81
N ALA A 98 -10.44 13.88 -3.56
CA ALA A 98 -11.82 14.30 -3.68
C ALA A 98 -12.32 14.18 -5.14
N ASP A 99 -11.55 14.64 -6.13
CA ASP A 99 -11.86 14.48 -7.56
C ASP A 99 -12.09 13.02 -7.93
N ILE A 100 -11.17 12.13 -7.52
CA ILE A 100 -11.31 10.69 -7.79
C ILE A 100 -12.61 10.15 -7.18
N LEU A 101 -12.86 10.45 -5.90
CA LEU A 101 -14.04 9.94 -5.20
C LEU A 101 -15.35 10.49 -5.78
N TYR A 102 -15.46 11.80 -5.98
CA TYR A 102 -16.71 12.44 -6.37
C TYR A 102 -16.97 12.40 -7.87
N ASN A 103 -15.95 12.63 -8.70
CA ASN A 103 -16.14 12.81 -10.14
C ASN A 103 -15.84 11.54 -10.92
N ARG A 104 -14.72 10.86 -10.63
CA ARG A 104 -14.30 9.67 -11.41
C ARG A 104 -15.05 8.42 -11.01
N PHE A 105 -15.23 8.21 -9.70
CA PHE A 105 -15.96 7.07 -9.15
C PHE A 105 -17.43 7.36 -8.89
N ASN A 106 -17.88 8.61 -9.03
CA ASN A 106 -19.26 8.99 -8.72
C ASN A 106 -19.71 8.50 -7.34
N ARG A 107 -18.83 8.65 -6.35
CA ARG A 107 -18.98 8.22 -4.94
C ARG A 107 -19.07 6.70 -4.75
N GLN A 108 -18.87 5.90 -5.79
CA GLN A 108 -18.93 4.44 -5.72
C GLN A 108 -17.57 3.82 -6.07
N ILE A 109 -16.88 3.30 -5.05
CA ILE A 109 -15.60 2.62 -5.26
C ILE A 109 -15.81 1.37 -6.13
N PRO A 110 -15.01 1.17 -7.19
CA PRO A 110 -15.09 -0.04 -7.99
C PRO A 110 -14.70 -1.27 -7.17
N ALA A 111 -15.46 -2.35 -7.31
CA ALA A 111 -15.12 -3.64 -6.70
C ALA A 111 -13.93 -4.25 -7.44
N VAL A 112 -12.84 -4.48 -6.71
CA VAL A 112 -11.59 -5.04 -7.25
C VAL A 112 -10.98 -5.98 -6.22
N THR A 113 -10.41 -7.09 -6.67
CA THR A 113 -9.65 -7.96 -5.76
C THR A 113 -8.20 -7.48 -5.61
N ASN A 114 -7.56 -7.74 -4.46
CA ASN A 114 -6.17 -7.35 -4.26
C ASN A 114 -5.20 -7.93 -5.32
N PRO A 115 -5.32 -9.22 -5.74
CA PRO A 115 -4.48 -9.75 -6.82
C PRO A 115 -4.71 -9.08 -8.17
N GLU A 116 -5.96 -8.78 -8.52
CA GLU A 116 -6.33 -8.05 -9.75
C GLU A 116 -5.73 -6.64 -9.70
N PHE A 117 -5.91 -5.92 -8.60
CA PHE A 117 -5.33 -4.60 -8.39
C PHE A 117 -3.80 -4.60 -8.54
N ASN A 118 -3.11 -5.53 -7.85
CA ASN A 118 -1.66 -5.63 -7.88
C ASN A 118 -1.10 -5.97 -9.27
N ARG A 119 -1.86 -6.69 -10.11
CA ARG A 119 -1.46 -6.97 -11.49
C ARG A 119 -1.53 -5.71 -12.33
N ASN A 120 -2.68 -5.04 -12.33
CA ASN A 120 -2.95 -3.90 -13.20
C ASN A 120 -2.18 -2.65 -12.80
N ILE A 121 -1.90 -2.45 -11.52
CA ILE A 121 -1.14 -1.26 -11.10
C ILE A 121 0.32 -1.27 -11.56
N LYS A 122 0.90 -2.46 -11.72
CA LYS A 122 2.26 -2.59 -12.27
C LYS A 122 2.30 -2.13 -13.73
N GLU A 123 1.26 -2.45 -14.49
CA GLU A 123 1.10 -2.02 -15.88
C GLU A 123 0.89 -0.51 -15.96
N VAL A 124 -0.01 0.05 -15.15
CA VAL A 124 -0.20 1.50 -15.05
C VAL A 124 1.10 2.23 -14.71
N ALA A 125 1.85 1.73 -13.73
CA ALA A 125 3.12 2.34 -13.34
C ALA A 125 4.22 2.20 -14.41
N GLN A 126 4.22 1.09 -15.15
CA GLN A 126 5.09 0.91 -16.31
C GLN A 126 4.78 1.94 -17.41
N LEU A 127 3.50 2.10 -17.75
CA LEU A 127 3.04 3.10 -18.72
C LEU A 127 3.37 4.53 -18.25
N ALA A 128 3.37 4.79 -16.94
CA ALA A 128 3.77 6.08 -16.35
C ALA A 128 5.30 6.32 -16.35
N GLY A 129 6.08 5.39 -16.92
CA GLY A 129 7.53 5.49 -17.04
C GLY A 129 8.29 5.27 -15.74
N ILE A 130 7.74 4.49 -14.79
CA ILE A 130 8.39 4.16 -13.51
C ILE A 130 9.28 2.92 -13.68
N CYS A 131 10.33 3.07 -14.50
CA CYS A 131 11.15 1.96 -15.00
C CYS A 131 12.55 1.86 -14.38
N GLU A 132 12.88 2.70 -13.41
CA GLU A 132 14.18 2.67 -12.71
C GLU A 132 14.46 1.28 -12.11
N LEU A 133 15.68 0.74 -12.28
CA LEU A 133 16.03 -0.56 -11.72
C LEU A 133 16.30 -0.46 -10.22
N ILE A 134 15.55 -1.23 -9.44
CA ILE A 134 15.73 -1.34 -7.98
C ILE A 134 16.31 -2.71 -7.66
N LYS A 135 17.42 -2.70 -6.91
CA LYS A 135 18.05 -3.89 -6.33
C LYS A 135 17.50 -4.10 -4.92
N PHE A 136 16.88 -5.25 -4.69
CA PHE A 136 16.36 -5.65 -3.39
C PHE A 136 16.98 -6.97 -2.95
N SER A 137 17.39 -7.06 -1.69
CA SER A 137 17.92 -8.27 -1.10
C SER A 137 17.09 -8.70 0.11
N HIS A 138 16.65 -9.94 0.15
CA HIS A 138 15.98 -10.53 1.31
C HIS A 138 16.54 -11.90 1.62
N LYS A 139 16.40 -12.32 2.88
CA LYS A 139 16.79 -13.65 3.32
C LYS A 139 15.67 -14.65 3.06
N LYS A 140 16.00 -15.75 2.41
CA LYS A 140 15.14 -16.93 2.30
C LYS A 140 15.83 -18.10 2.97
N GLY A 141 15.41 -18.42 4.19
CA GLY A 141 16.14 -19.33 5.07
C GLY A 141 17.56 -18.80 5.34
N ASN A 142 18.57 -19.61 5.04
CA ASN A 142 19.99 -19.23 5.19
C ASN A 142 20.61 -18.61 3.93
N LYS A 143 19.83 -18.32 2.88
CA LYS A 143 20.34 -17.75 1.63
C LYS A 143 19.90 -16.29 1.47
N ASP A 144 20.85 -15.43 1.11
CA ASP A 144 20.55 -14.08 0.64
C ASP A 144 20.12 -14.14 -0.83
N ILE A 145 18.90 -13.70 -1.12
CA ILE A 145 18.36 -13.59 -2.47
C ILE A 145 18.42 -12.13 -2.88
N VAL A 146 19.19 -11.86 -3.93
CA VAL A 146 19.27 -10.53 -4.57
C VAL A 146 18.45 -10.56 -5.85
N GLN A 147 17.56 -9.59 -6.01
CA GLN A 147 16.76 -9.40 -7.21
C GLN A 147 16.91 -7.97 -7.71
N VAL A 148 17.08 -7.81 -9.03
CA VAL A 148 17.07 -6.51 -9.70
C VAL A 148 15.90 -6.51 -10.66
N LYS A 149 14.96 -5.60 -10.47
CA LYS A 149 13.77 -5.45 -11.31
C LYS A 149 13.43 -3.97 -11.45
N PRO A 150 12.74 -3.55 -12.53
CA PRO A 150 12.24 -2.19 -12.62
C PRO A 150 11.28 -1.88 -11.48
N LYS A 151 11.25 -0.62 -11.06
CA LYS A 151 10.52 -0.13 -9.88
C LYS A 151 9.04 -0.47 -9.94
N TYR A 152 8.40 -0.33 -11.12
CA TYR A 152 7.00 -0.73 -11.30
C TYR A 152 6.73 -2.19 -10.92
N ALA A 153 7.68 -3.11 -11.11
CA ALA A 153 7.47 -4.53 -10.84
C ALA A 153 7.41 -4.85 -9.33
N TRP A 154 7.93 -3.95 -8.49
CA TRP A 154 7.90 -4.04 -7.04
C TRP A 154 6.63 -3.46 -6.42
N ILE A 155 5.82 -2.71 -7.17
CA ILE A 155 4.63 -2.03 -6.65
C ILE A 155 3.56 -3.05 -6.27
N THR A 156 2.95 -2.83 -5.11
CA THR A 156 1.75 -3.53 -4.62
C THR A 156 0.77 -2.51 -4.04
N SER A 157 -0.40 -2.97 -3.61
CA SER A 157 -1.34 -2.15 -2.85
C SER A 157 -0.75 -1.57 -1.57
N HIS A 158 0.20 -2.27 -0.94
CA HIS A 158 0.89 -1.77 0.25
C HIS A 158 1.81 -0.58 -0.05
N THR A 159 2.32 -0.47 -1.29
CA THR A 159 3.09 0.69 -1.75
C THR A 159 2.32 1.99 -1.56
N CYS A 160 0.99 1.99 -1.64
CA CYS A 160 0.16 3.18 -1.41
C CYS A 160 0.41 3.80 -0.02
N ARG A 161 0.19 3.01 1.04
CA ARG A 161 0.37 3.45 2.43
C ARG A 161 1.83 3.78 2.73
N ARG A 162 2.77 2.99 2.20
CA ARG A 162 4.21 3.26 2.35
C ARG A 162 4.58 4.62 1.76
N SER A 163 4.15 4.88 0.52
CA SER A 163 4.38 6.15 -0.17
C SER A 163 3.79 7.32 0.60
N PHE A 164 2.55 7.19 1.07
CA PHE A 164 1.90 8.21 1.89
C PHE A 164 2.72 8.54 3.14
N CYS A 165 3.06 7.53 3.96
CA CYS A 165 3.79 7.74 5.21
C CYS A 165 5.21 8.28 4.97
N THR A 166 5.95 7.73 4.01
CA THR A 166 7.31 8.14 3.69
C THR A 166 7.35 9.56 3.14
N ASN A 167 6.47 9.90 2.20
CA ASN A 167 6.44 11.25 1.66
C ASN A 167 6.04 12.28 2.72
N LEU A 168 5.04 11.99 3.57
CA LEU A 168 4.69 12.89 4.68
C LEU A 168 5.81 13.07 5.71
N TYR A 169 6.60 12.02 5.94
CA TYR A 169 7.79 12.10 6.79
C TYR A 169 8.84 13.04 6.19
N HIS A 170 9.09 12.94 4.87
CA HIS A 170 10.02 13.83 4.16
C HIS A 170 9.53 15.28 4.07
N ASP A 171 8.23 15.50 3.89
CA ASP A 171 7.65 16.84 3.81
C ASP A 171 7.72 17.62 5.14
N SER A 172 8.24 17.03 6.22
CA SER A 172 8.41 17.65 7.55
C SER A 172 7.12 18.17 8.20
N ILE A 173 5.96 17.86 7.64
CA ILE A 173 4.71 18.58 7.93
C ILE A 173 3.86 17.99 9.07
N TYR A 174 3.98 16.72 9.49
CA TYR A 174 3.20 16.22 10.65
C TYR A 174 3.83 15.02 11.38
N ILE A 175 4.82 15.26 12.24
CA ILE A 175 5.46 14.16 13.00
C ILE A 175 4.61 13.63 14.17
N ASN A 176 3.66 14.40 14.74
CA ASN A 176 3.09 14.01 16.05
C ASN A 176 1.64 13.47 16.07
N LYS A 177 0.88 13.47 14.96
CA LYS A 177 -0.52 12.95 14.99
C LYS A 177 -0.88 12.00 13.85
N VAL A 178 -0.63 12.36 12.61
CA VAL A 178 -1.10 11.58 11.45
C VAL A 178 -0.40 10.23 11.34
N ILE A 179 0.93 10.22 11.45
CA ILE A 179 1.76 9.03 11.24
C ILE A 179 1.48 7.94 12.30
N HIS A 180 1.22 8.30 13.57
CA HIS A 180 0.97 7.33 14.65
C HIS A 180 -0.25 6.44 14.35
N PHE A 181 -1.35 7.00 13.86
CA PHE A 181 -2.56 6.24 13.52
C PHE A 181 -2.37 5.26 12.35
N PHE A 182 -1.46 5.57 11.42
CA PHE A 182 -1.13 4.68 10.30
C PHE A 182 -0.04 3.65 10.62
N ILE A 183 0.52 3.64 11.84
CA ILE A 183 1.67 2.78 12.18
C ILE A 183 1.33 1.79 13.30
N THR A 184 0.32 2.05 14.11
CA THR A 184 -0.10 1.09 15.14
C THR A 184 -0.92 -0.05 14.55
N ASP A 185 -0.25 -1.17 14.22
CA ASP A 185 -0.86 -2.50 14.25
C ASP A 185 -0.91 -2.96 15.72
N ALA A 186 -2.05 -3.46 16.19
CA ALA A 186 -2.35 -3.71 17.61
C ALA A 186 -1.70 -4.99 18.19
N SER A 187 -0.57 -5.42 17.65
CA SER A 187 0.18 -6.57 18.17
C SER A 187 1.68 -6.27 18.11
N ASN A 188 2.25 -6.03 19.29
CA ASN A 188 3.62 -5.65 19.61
C ASN A 188 3.98 -4.17 19.44
N HIS A 189 4.71 -3.67 20.44
CA HIS A 189 5.53 -2.45 20.42
C HIS A 189 6.66 -2.52 19.38
N THR A 190 6.32 -2.88 18.15
CA THR A 190 7.23 -2.80 17.01
C THR A 190 6.77 -1.60 16.20
N ILE A 191 7.52 -0.51 16.29
CA ILE A 191 7.46 0.62 15.36
C ILE A 191 7.41 0.00 13.96
N CYS A 192 6.28 0.20 13.28
CA CYS A 192 5.94 -0.50 12.06
C CYS A 192 7.11 -0.47 11.07
N SER A 193 7.36 -1.61 10.46
CA SER A 193 8.29 -1.86 9.35
C SER A 193 8.10 -0.92 8.14
N SER A 194 7.09 -0.04 8.16
CA SER A 194 6.89 1.11 7.27
C SER A 194 7.99 2.16 7.35
N ILE A 195 8.49 2.42 8.57
CA ILE A 195 9.57 3.39 8.83
C ILE A 195 10.90 2.66 9.07
N GLY A 196 10.85 1.41 9.55
CA GLY A 196 12.03 0.60 9.93
C GLY A 196 12.98 0.17 8.81
N CYS A 197 12.83 0.66 7.58
CA CYS A 197 13.79 0.45 6.48
C CYS A 197 14.55 1.73 6.08
N ILE A 198 14.35 2.86 6.77
CA ILE A 198 15.29 3.98 6.76
C ILE A 198 16.24 3.76 7.93
N ARG A 199 17.16 2.81 7.76
CA ARG A 199 18.34 2.71 8.60
C ARG A 199 19.40 3.55 7.88
N ILE A 200 19.86 4.63 8.52
CA ILE A 200 21.06 5.36 8.09
C ILE A 200 22.22 4.37 7.99
#